data_AF-A0A1Q9RU20-F1
#
_entry.id   AF-A0A1Q9RU20-F1
#
_cell.length_a   1.000
_cell.length_b   1.000
_cell.length_c   1.000
_cell.angle_alpha   90.00
_cell.angle_beta   90.00
_cell.angle_gamma   90.00
#
_symmetry.space_group_name_H-M   'P 1'
#
loop_
_entity.id
_entity.type
_entity.pdbx_description
1 polymer ?
#
loop_
_entity_poly.entity_id
_entity_poly.type
_entity_poly.pdbx_seq_one_letter_code
_entity_poly.pdbx_strand_id
1 'polypeptide(L)' 'MPVVIAEVAGEVAGLAADLAAHGNPHLRGDAIAAVHLAAAGAATAAQLLAENVEGDQGVTERDRARAIAERAGSLLPGP' A
#
# COMPACT_ATOMS: atom_id res chain seq x y z
N MET A 1 -7.82 12.21 5.04
CA MET A 1 -6.94 11.38 5.92
C MET A 1 -6.68 9.99 5.31
N PRO A 2 -7.70 9.17 4.97
CA PRO A 2 -7.44 7.85 4.37
C PRO A 2 -6.54 7.86 3.12
N VAL A 3 -6.66 8.86 2.23
CA VAL A 3 -5.79 8.96 1.05
C VAL A 3 -4.30 9.08 1.40
N VAL A 4 -3.97 9.83 2.47
CA VAL A 4 -2.59 9.97 2.96
C VAL A 4 -2.08 8.65 3.54
N ILE A 5 -2.94 7.88 4.21
CA ILE A 5 -2.59 6.54 4.70
C ILE A 5 -2.24 5.64 3.51
N ALA A 6 -3.05 5.66 2.45
CA ALA A 6 -2.79 4.88 1.25
C ALA A 6 -1.44 5.28 0.60
N GLU A 7 -1.16 6.59 0.48
CA GLU A 7 0.09 7.11 -0.09
C GLU A 7 1.31 6.64 0.70
N VAL A 8 1.34 6.86 2.03
CA VAL A 8 2.45 6.43 2.89
C VAL A 8 2.62 4.91 2.87
N ALA A 9 1.51 4.16 2.94
CA ALA A 9 1.57 2.71 2.89
C ALA A 9 2.08 2.20 1.53
N GLY A 10 1.71 2.84 0.43
CA GLY A 10 2.27 2.54 -0.89
C GLY A 10 3.78 2.76 -0.97
N GLU A 11 4.27 3.87 -0.43
CA GLU A 11 5.71 4.17 -0.36
C GLU A 11 6.46 3.13 0.48
N VAL A 12 5.94 2.78 1.66
CA VAL A 12 6.54 1.75 2.53
C VAL A 12 6.55 0.39 1.83
N ALA A 13 5.48 0.01 1.13
CA ALA A 13 5.44 -1.25 0.39
C ALA A 13 6.54 -1.30 -0.70
N GLY A 14 6.75 -0.20 -1.43
CA GLY A 14 7.82 -0.07 -2.42
C GLY A 14 9.21 -0.23 -1.81
N LEU A 15 9.52 0.55 -0.77
CA LEU A 15 10.82 0.50 -0.08
C LEU A 15 11.10 -0.88 0.51
N ALA A 16 10.07 -1.51 1.11
CA ALA A 16 10.19 -2.83 1.69
C ALA A 16 10.40 -3.91 0.63
N ALA A 17 9.75 -3.79 -0.54
CA ALA A 17 9.96 -4.72 -1.65
C ALA A 17 11.39 -4.63 -2.20
N ASP A 18 11.91 -3.40 -2.37
CA ASP A 18 13.29 -3.17 -2.79
C ASP A 18 14.29 -3.74 -1.77
N LEU A 19 14.02 -3.58 -0.47
CA LEU A 19 14.83 -4.16 0.61
C LEU A 19 14.76 -5.69 0.61
N ALA A 20 13.60 -6.29 0.35
CA ALA A 20 13.45 -7.74 0.28
C ALA A 20 14.21 -8.36 -0.91
N ALA A 21 14.33 -7.62 -2.01
CA ALA A 21 15.00 -8.07 -3.23
C ALA A 21 16.52 -7.83 -3.20
N HIS A 22 16.97 -6.69 -2.64
CA HIS A 22 18.36 -6.22 -2.79
C HIS A 22 19.07 -5.92 -1.45
N GLY A 23 18.37 -6.04 -0.33
CA GLY A 23 18.87 -5.69 0.99
C GLY A 23 19.70 -6.76 1.69
N ASN A 24 19.90 -6.58 3.00
CA ASN A 24 20.56 -7.56 3.85
C ASN A 24 19.74 -8.86 3.91
N PRO A 25 20.29 -10.02 3.49
CA PRO A 25 19.55 -11.29 3.49
C PRO A 25 19.01 -11.70 4.86
N HIS A 26 19.66 -11.30 5.95
CA HIS A 26 19.21 -11.57 7.32
C HIS A 26 17.95 -10.80 7.72
N LEU A 27 17.60 -9.71 7.00
CA LEU A 27 16.41 -8.88 7.25
C LEU A 27 15.32 -9.10 6.19
N ARG A 28 15.50 -10.04 5.25
CA ARG A 28 14.55 -10.27 4.17
C ARG A 28 13.15 -10.63 4.67
N GLY A 29 13.05 -11.38 5.77
CA GLY A 29 11.77 -11.71 6.40
C GLY A 29 11.02 -10.48 6.89
N ASP A 30 11.73 -9.55 7.57
CA ASP A 30 11.16 -8.30 8.06
C ASP A 30 10.71 -7.40 6.90
N ALA A 31 11.50 -7.34 5.84
CA ALA A 31 11.15 -6.61 4.62
C ALA A 31 9.88 -7.17 3.97
N ILE A 32 9.75 -8.50 3.85
CA ILE A 32 8.52 -9.14 3.34
C ILE A 32 7.32 -8.83 4.25
N ALA A 33 7.50 -8.92 5.56
CA ALA A 33 6.43 -8.59 6.52
C ALA A 33 5.97 -7.12 6.36
N ALA A 34 6.91 -6.19 6.16
CA ALA A 34 6.61 -4.79 5.90
C ALA A 34 5.83 -4.60 4.60
N VAL A 35 6.16 -5.32 3.51
CA VAL A 35 5.37 -5.30 2.27
C VAL A 35 3.92 -5.74 2.52
N HIS A 36 3.72 -6.85 3.25
CA HIS A 36 2.38 -7.34 3.56
C HIS A 36 1.56 -6.35 4.38
N LEU A 37 2.14 -5.81 5.45
CA LEU A 37 1.46 -4.87 6.33
C LEU A 37 1.12 -3.57 5.59
N ALA A 38 2.05 -3.06 4.78
CA ALA A 38 1.86 -1.83 4.04
C ALA A 38 0.84 -2.00 2.90
N ALA A 39 0.88 -3.10 2.14
CA ALA A 39 -0.13 -3.40 1.13
C ALA A 39 -1.54 -3.53 1.74
N ALA A 40 -1.67 -4.20 2.90
CA ALA A 40 -2.92 -4.29 3.63
C ALA A 40 -3.40 -2.92 4.13
N GLY A 41 -2.49 -2.07 4.62
CA GLY A 41 -2.80 -0.70 5.03
C GLY A 41 -3.33 0.15 3.88
N ALA A 42 -2.69 0.09 2.70
CA ALA A 42 -3.13 0.79 1.50
C ALA A 42 -4.52 0.32 1.04
N ALA A 43 -4.75 -1.00 1.02
CA ALA A 43 -6.04 -1.58 0.67
C ALA A 43 -7.15 -1.15 1.64
N THR A 44 -6.87 -1.18 2.95
CA THR A 44 -7.82 -0.74 3.98
C THR A 44 -8.18 0.74 3.82
N ALA A 45 -7.18 1.59 3.58
CA ALA A 45 -7.39 3.02 3.36
C ALA A 45 -8.24 3.31 2.10
N ALA A 46 -7.99 2.57 1.01
CA ALA A 46 -8.79 2.67 -0.20
C ALA A 46 -10.25 2.26 0.04
N GLN A 47 -10.48 1.20 0.83
CA GLN A 47 -11.83 0.76 1.17
C GLN A 47 -12.57 1.78 2.05
N LEU A 48 -11.90 2.38 3.04
CA LEU A 48 -12.50 3.44 3.85
C LEU A 48 -12.91 4.65 3.00
N LEU A 49 -12.15 5.01 1.96
CA LEU A 49 -12.58 6.05 1.02
C LEU A 49 -13.80 5.61 0.23
N ALA A 50 -13.80 4.38 -0.31
CA ALA A 50 -14.92 3.87 -1.08
C ALA A 50 -16.24 3.86 -0.30
N GLU A 51 -16.17 3.68 1.01
CA GLU A 51 -17.34 3.68 1.90
C GLU A 51 -17.83 5.08 2.32
N ASN A 52 -16.94 6.08 2.37
CA ASN A 52 -17.22 7.37 3.04
C ASN A 52 -17.14 8.62 2.16
N VAL A 53 -16.64 8.53 0.91
CA VAL A 53 -16.47 9.71 0.05
C VAL A 53 -17.72 10.07 -0.75
N GLU A 54 -17.98 11.37 -0.84
CA GLU A 54 -19.02 11.96 -1.69
C GLU A 54 -18.42 13.10 -2.54
N GLY A 55 -19.08 13.42 -3.66
CA GLY A 55 -18.64 14.47 -4.58
C GLY A 55 -17.36 14.15 -5.38
N ASP A 56 -17.06 14.98 -6.38
CA ASP A 56 -16.03 14.69 -7.38
C ASP A 56 -14.60 14.62 -6.80
N GLN A 57 -14.30 15.46 -5.81
CA GLN A 57 -13.00 15.43 -5.13
C GLN A 57 -12.82 14.12 -4.34
N GLY A 58 -13.86 13.68 -3.62
CA GLY A 58 -13.84 12.42 -2.89
C GLY A 58 -13.68 11.20 -3.80
N VAL A 59 -14.36 11.21 -4.96
CA VAL A 59 -14.21 10.17 -6.01
C VAL A 59 -12.78 10.12 -6.53
N THR A 60 -12.16 11.29 -6.75
CA THR A 60 -10.76 11.38 -7.22
C THR A 60 -9.78 10.81 -6.18
N GLU A 61 -9.95 11.14 -4.91
CA GLU A 61 -9.12 10.60 -3.81
C GLU A 61 -9.27 9.08 -3.67
N ARG A 62 -10.50 8.56 -3.77
CA ARG A 62 -10.79 7.13 -3.77
C ARG A 62 -10.07 6.42 -4.91
N ASP A 63 -10.17 6.93 -6.13
CA ASP A 63 -9.57 6.30 -7.30
C ASP A 63 -8.05 6.30 -7.22
N ARG A 64 -7.45 7.38 -6.68
CA ARG A 64 -6.02 7.44 -6.37
C ARG A 64 -5.63 6.36 -5.35
N ALA A 65 -6.33 6.28 -4.21
CA ALA A 65 -6.02 5.32 -3.15
C ALA A 65 -6.15 3.88 -3.64
N ARG A 66 -7.17 3.56 -4.44
CA ARG A 66 -7.32 2.25 -5.09
C ARG A 66 -6.12 1.91 -5.96
N ALA A 67 -5.69 2.84 -6.81
CA ALA A 67 -4.54 2.61 -7.69
C ALA A 67 -3.24 2.40 -6.88
N ILE A 68 -3.08 3.05 -5.73
CA ILE A 68 -1.94 2.82 -4.83
C ILE A 68 -2.03 1.41 -4.20
N ALA A 69 -3.20 1.02 -3.71
CA ALA A 69 -3.42 -0.30 -3.13
C ALA A 69 -3.15 -1.44 -4.13
N GLU A 70 -3.61 -1.31 -5.37
CA GLU A 70 -3.36 -2.28 -6.44
C GLU A 70 -1.86 -2.42 -6.73
N ARG A 71 -1.13 -1.29 -6.83
CA ARG A 71 0.33 -1.31 -6.98
C ARG A 71 1.01 -1.97 -5.79
N ALA A 72 0.66 -1.60 -4.57
CA ALA A 72 1.24 -2.19 -3.36
C ALA A 72 0.96 -3.71 -3.28
N GLY A 73 -0.23 -4.15 -3.67
CA GLY A 73 -0.60 -5.56 -3.73
C GLY A 73 0.24 -6.35 -4.74
N SER A 74 0.62 -5.75 -5.87
CA SER A 74 1.50 -6.40 -6.86
C SER A 74 2.94 -6.63 -6.37
N LEU A 75 3.34 -5.99 -5.27
CA LEU A 75 4.66 -6.15 -4.66
C LEU A 75 4.72 -7.34 -3.68
N LEU A 76 3.58 -7.92 -3.32
CA LEU A 76 3.55 -9.07 -2.43
C LEU A 76 4.32 -10.23 -3.06
N PRO A 77 5.23 -10.89 -2.33
CA PRO A 77 5.90 -12.07 -2.85
C PRO A 77 4.87 -13.16 -3.14
N GLY A 78 5.10 -13.92 -4.21
CA GLY A 78 4.27 -15.07 -4.55
C GLY A 78 4.25 -16.11 -3.43
N PRO A 79 3.21 -16.98 -3.40
CA PRO A 79 3.12 -18.08 -2.45
C PRO A 79 4.28 -19.07 -2.56
#